data_AF-A0A226D8C5-F1
#
_entry.id   AF-A0A226D8C5-F1
#
_cell.length_a   1.000
_cell.length_b   1.000
_cell.length_c   1.000
_cell.angle_alpha   90.00
_cell.angle_beta   90.00
_cell.angle_gamma   90.00
#
_symmetry.space_group_name_H-M   'P 1'
#
loop_
_entity.id
_entity.type
_entity.pdbx_description
1 polymer ?
#
loop_
_entity_poly.entity_id
_entity_poly.type
_entity_poly.pdbx_seq_one_letter_code
_entity_poly.pdbx_strand_id
1 'polypeptide(L)'
;MSLVSGIQLLSLQNLISNWWSAPSSRAEITFNRAFHEATIPANMILNLLPVFSVGHILIDHRHSVHIPNLLPHGTLIYWVAYLLYTIPYVFALFYFVSRIKLMISATTLQLMLVFPLLRQELRLGQDPSRLGKRKYPCASEFLKCPENIVVLYRSLQVVVTDMCYTFGLAIPPIQAVLGQIVISTAYLLIIGGKDGANPRSRMTLVILFGTIPFCIASWTIMLTCAGMMYKSATDCIISWRTGWAHWDCAKDRKYMSKFRKSCKPIYKNDVHIICFDV
;
A
#
# COMPACT_ATOMS: atom_id res chain seq x y z
N MET A 1 -1.87 27.86 -13.42
CA MET A 1 -1.57 26.56 -12.79
C MET A 1 -1.28 25.42 -13.79
N SER A 2 -1.61 25.52 -15.08
CA SER A 2 -1.36 24.44 -16.06
C SER A 2 0.07 24.31 -16.62
N LEU A 3 0.94 25.32 -16.45
CA LEU A 3 2.33 25.25 -16.95
C LEU A 3 3.29 24.51 -16.01
N VAL A 4 3.01 24.48 -14.71
CA VAL A 4 3.86 23.80 -13.72
C VAL A 4 3.70 22.28 -13.80
N SER A 5 2.51 21.78 -14.16
CA SER A 5 2.31 20.33 -14.37
C SER A 5 3.02 19.82 -15.63
N GLY A 6 3.10 20.63 -16.70
CA GLY A 6 3.78 20.26 -17.94
C GLY A 6 5.30 20.10 -17.79
N ILE A 7 5.95 21.00 -17.05
CA ILE A 7 7.41 20.95 -16.81
C ILE A 7 7.79 19.78 -15.89
N GLN A 8 6.97 19.47 -14.88
CA GLN A 8 7.18 18.28 -14.05
C GLN A 8 6.97 16.97 -14.82
N LEU A 9 6.01 16.92 -15.75
CA LEU A 9 5.78 15.75 -16.61
C LEU A 9 6.95 15.47 -17.55
N LEU A 10 7.51 16.51 -18.19
CA LEU A 10 8.65 16.38 -19.10
C LEU A 10 9.94 15.98 -18.36
N SER A 11 10.19 16.54 -17.19
CA SER A 11 11.33 16.16 -16.33
C SER A 11 11.21 14.71 -15.85
N LEU A 12 10.01 14.28 -15.46
CA LEU A 12 9.75 12.92 -15.02
C LEU A 12 9.92 11.92 -16.17
N GLN A 13 9.47 12.26 -17.38
CA GLN A 13 9.63 11.42 -18.57
C GLN A 13 11.11 11.23 -18.95
N ASN A 14 11.93 12.29 -18.88
CA ASN A 14 13.37 12.21 -19.13
C ASN A 14 14.14 11.44 -18.04
N LEU A 15 13.69 11.49 -16.78
CA LEU A 15 14.24 10.65 -15.71
C LEU A 15 13.90 9.18 -15.91
N ILE A 16 12.65 8.88 -16.30
CA ILE A 16 12.18 7.51 -16.57
C ILE A 16 12.91 6.90 -17.78
N SER A 17 13.18 7.68 -18.83
CA SER A 17 13.90 7.19 -20.02
C SER A 17 15.38 6.92 -19.78
N ASN A 18 16.01 7.65 -18.84
CA ASN A 18 17.43 7.50 -18.53
C ASN A 18 17.73 6.42 -17.48
N TRP A 19 16.76 6.10 -16.59
CA TRP A 19 16.97 5.11 -15.53
C TRP A 19 16.69 3.66 -15.96
N TRP A 20 15.97 3.44 -17.06
CA TRP A 20 15.69 2.10 -17.56
C TRP A 20 16.24 1.89 -18.97
N SER A 21 17.21 0.98 -19.11
CA SER A 21 17.57 0.38 -20.39
C SER A 21 16.33 -0.18 -21.08
N ALA A 22 16.27 -0.09 -22.42
CA ALA A 22 15.13 -0.48 -23.24
C ALA A 22 14.45 -1.77 -22.72
N PRO A 23 13.16 -1.71 -22.34
CA PRO A 23 12.47 -2.82 -21.70
C PRO A 23 12.49 -4.07 -22.59
N SER A 24 12.83 -5.21 -21.99
CA SER A 24 13.04 -6.47 -22.70
C SER A 24 11.73 -7.08 -23.22
N SER A 25 10.59 -6.68 -22.66
CA SER A 25 9.28 -7.23 -23.01
C SER A 25 8.12 -6.23 -22.87
N ARG A 26 7.02 -6.51 -23.59
CA ARG A 26 5.77 -5.74 -23.48
C ARG A 26 5.12 -5.86 -22.09
N ALA A 27 5.33 -6.98 -21.40
CA ALA A 27 4.84 -7.20 -20.04
C ALA A 27 5.54 -6.26 -19.06
N GLU A 28 6.87 -6.13 -19.19
CA GLU A 28 7.69 -5.19 -18.43
C GLU A 28 7.24 -3.74 -18.65
N ILE A 29 7.01 -3.32 -19.90
CA ILE A 29 6.46 -1.98 -20.22
C ILE A 29 5.13 -1.74 -19.51
N THR A 30 4.22 -2.71 -19.58
CA THR A 30 2.86 -2.58 -19.03
C THR A 30 2.90 -2.52 -17.50
N PHE A 31 3.75 -3.36 -16.89
CA PHE A 31 3.99 -3.38 -15.47
C PHE A 31 4.56 -2.03 -14.98
N ASN A 32 5.62 -1.53 -15.63
CA ASN A 32 6.27 -0.27 -15.26
C ASN A 32 5.30 0.91 -15.36
N ARG A 33 4.53 0.96 -16.46
CA ARG A 33 3.53 2.01 -16.67
C ARG A 33 2.48 2.00 -15.56
N ALA A 34 1.87 0.84 -15.30
CA ALA A 34 0.86 0.72 -14.26
C ALA A 34 1.43 1.09 -12.89
N PHE A 35 2.64 0.62 -12.57
CA PHE A 35 3.30 0.87 -11.28
C PHE A 35 3.54 2.37 -11.05
N HIS A 36 4.04 3.07 -12.08
CA HIS A 36 4.23 4.51 -12.00
C HIS A 36 2.91 5.27 -11.90
N GLU A 37 1.91 4.93 -12.72
CA GLU A 37 0.58 5.54 -12.67
C GLU A 37 -0.05 5.42 -11.27
N ALA A 38 0.17 4.30 -10.58
CA ALA A 38 -0.31 4.09 -9.22
C ALA A 38 0.52 4.82 -8.14
N THR A 39 1.85 4.82 -8.25
CA THR A 39 2.74 5.32 -7.17
C THR A 39 3.06 6.81 -7.24
N ILE A 40 3.04 7.43 -8.42
CA ILE A 40 3.36 8.87 -8.58
C ILE A 40 2.40 9.76 -7.77
N PRO A 41 1.06 9.61 -7.86
CA PRO A 41 0.14 10.48 -7.13
C PRO A 41 0.30 10.34 -5.61
N ALA A 42 0.45 9.10 -5.13
CA ALA A 42 0.67 8.82 -3.71
C ALA A 42 1.98 9.48 -3.21
N ASN A 43 3.06 9.35 -3.98
CA ASN A 43 4.34 9.98 -3.65
C ASN A 43 4.28 11.50 -3.67
N MET A 44 3.57 12.10 -4.62
CA MET A 44 3.38 13.55 -4.67
C MET A 44 2.64 14.06 -3.43
N ILE A 45 1.52 13.44 -3.08
CA ILE A 45 0.73 13.81 -1.89
C ILE A 45 1.57 13.64 -0.62
N LEU A 46 2.26 12.51 -0.47
CA LEU A 46 3.08 12.23 0.70
C LEU A 46 4.30 13.14 0.81
N ASN A 47 4.87 13.62 -0.29
CA ASN A 47 5.97 14.60 -0.26
C ASN A 47 5.50 16.00 0.16
N LEU A 48 4.24 16.37 -0.13
CA LEU A 48 3.68 17.66 0.27
C LEU A 48 3.34 17.69 1.76
N LEU A 49 2.95 16.56 2.34
CA LEU A 49 2.57 16.45 3.76
C LEU A 49 3.63 17.02 4.72
N PRO A 50 4.91 16.59 4.71
CA PRO A 50 5.90 17.13 5.65
C PRO A 50 6.14 18.62 5.43
N VAL A 51 6.09 19.10 4.18
CA VAL A 51 6.26 20.54 3.89
C VAL A 51 5.13 21.36 4.54
N PHE A 52 3.88 20.91 4.40
CA PHE A 52 2.74 21.59 5.03
C PHE A 52 2.80 21.53 6.55
N SER A 53 3.17 20.39 7.14
CA SER A 53 3.29 20.25 8.59
C SER A 53 4.43 21.10 9.18
N VAL A 54 5.60 21.14 8.53
CA VAL A 54 6.70 22.03 8.95
C VAL A 54 6.28 23.49 8.80
N GLY A 55 5.68 23.86 7.67
CA GLY A 55 5.14 25.21 7.45
C GLY A 55 4.13 25.61 8.54
N HIS A 56 3.23 24.70 8.92
CA HIS A 56 2.28 24.92 10.01
C HIS A 56 2.99 25.18 11.34
N ILE A 57 4.01 24.39 11.70
CA ILE A 57 4.77 24.57 12.95
C ILE A 57 5.47 25.93 13.00
N LEU A 58 6.05 26.35 11.89
CA LEU A 58 6.79 27.61 11.80
C LEU A 58 5.85 28.83 11.85
N ILE A 59 4.69 28.75 11.19
CA ILE A 59 3.72 29.84 11.13
C ILE A 59 2.90 29.94 12.43
N ASP A 60 2.45 28.80 12.97
CA ASP A 60 1.61 28.74 14.17
C ASP A 60 2.25 27.94 15.31
N HIS A 61 3.43 28.38 15.73
CA HIS A 61 4.16 27.81 16.87
C HIS A 61 3.34 27.78 18.18
N ARG A 62 2.25 28.56 18.28
CA ARG A 62 1.36 28.64 19.46
C ARG A 62 0.18 27.67 19.42
N HIS A 63 0.08 26.81 18.42
CA HIS A 63 -1.01 25.85 18.34
C HIS A 63 -0.96 24.84 19.49
N SER A 64 -2.08 24.58 20.16
CA SER A 64 -2.19 23.69 21.34
C SER A 64 -1.74 22.23 21.10
N VAL A 65 -1.43 21.86 19.85
CA VAL A 65 -0.95 20.52 19.48
C VAL A 65 0.54 20.34 19.80
N HIS A 66 1.28 21.44 19.99
CA HIS A 66 2.71 21.39 20.28
C HIS A 66 2.94 21.36 21.79
N ILE A 67 3.63 20.32 22.27
CA ILE A 67 3.99 20.11 23.68
C ILE A 67 4.63 21.34 24.33
N PRO A 68 5.54 22.10 23.67
CA PRO A 68 6.12 23.32 24.23
C PRO A 68 5.09 24.38 24.67
N ASN A 69 3.87 24.37 24.12
CA ASN A 69 2.82 25.33 24.48
C ASN A 69 2.17 25.06 25.85
N LEU A 70 2.59 24.01 26.56
CA LEU A 70 2.29 23.84 27.99
C LEU A 70 3.12 24.79 28.88
N LEU A 71 4.21 25.37 28.35
CA LEU A 71 5.09 26.29 29.06
C LEU A 71 4.65 27.74 28.86
N PRO A 72 4.93 28.65 29.82
CA PRO A 72 4.59 30.06 29.70
C PRO A 72 5.30 30.71 28.50
N HIS A 73 4.51 31.31 27.62
CA HIS A 73 4.99 31.95 26.39
C HIS A 73 5.91 33.14 26.67
N GLY A 74 6.82 33.40 25.72
CA GLY A 74 7.76 34.52 25.79
C GLY A 74 8.96 34.30 26.73
N THR A 75 9.00 33.18 27.44
CA THR A 75 10.15 32.79 28.28
C THR A 75 11.27 32.16 27.45
N LEU A 76 12.53 32.26 27.92
CA LEU A 76 13.66 31.57 27.29
C LEU A 76 13.45 30.04 27.27
N ILE A 77 12.88 29.50 28.36
CA ILE A 77 12.61 28.07 28.52
C ILE A 77 11.65 27.59 27.42
N TYR A 78 10.62 28.36 27.10
CA TYR A 78 9.71 28.07 26.00
C TYR A 78 10.43 27.92 24.66
N TRP A 79 11.30 28.88 24.30
CA TRP A 79 12.01 28.85 23.02
C TRP A 79 13.00 27.71 22.91
N VAL A 80 13.73 27.42 24.00
CA VAL A 80 14.64 26.27 24.06
C VAL A 80 13.87 24.95 23.91
N ALA A 81 12.77 24.78 24.65
CA ALA A 81 11.92 23.60 24.55
C ALA A 81 11.30 23.45 23.14
N TYR A 82 10.87 24.55 22.54
CA TYR A 82 10.32 24.57 21.19
C TYR A 82 11.35 24.13 20.14
N LEU A 83 12.59 24.62 20.23
CA LEU A 83 13.67 24.22 19.32
C LEU A 83 14.04 22.75 19.49
N LEU A 84 14.18 22.28 20.74
CA LEU A 84 14.45 20.88 21.06
C LEU A 84 13.31 19.93 20.64
N TYR A 85 12.06 20.39 20.64
CA TYR A 85 10.90 19.63 20.17
C TYR A 85 10.80 19.58 18.65
N THR A 86 11.01 20.72 17.98
CA THR A 86 10.76 20.86 16.54
C THR A 86 11.72 20.01 15.70
N ILE A 87 13.00 19.96 16.06
CA ILE A 87 14.02 19.18 15.33
C ILE A 87 13.66 17.68 15.25
N PRO A 88 13.48 16.95 16.37
CA PRO A 88 13.12 15.54 16.34
C PRO A 88 11.72 15.31 15.76
N TYR A 89 10.78 16.24 15.94
CA TYR A 89 9.47 16.15 15.31
C TYR A 89 9.57 16.14 13.78
N VAL A 90 10.31 17.09 13.20
CA VAL A 90 10.52 17.17 11.75
C VAL A 90 11.20 15.90 11.25
N PHE A 91 12.26 15.45 11.92
CA PHE A 91 12.93 14.20 11.58
C PHE A 91 11.98 12.99 11.60
N ALA A 92 11.21 12.82 12.68
CA ALA A 92 10.24 11.74 12.82
C ALA A 92 9.17 11.78 11.74
N LEU A 93 8.70 12.97 11.36
CA LEU A 93 7.71 13.16 10.32
C LEU A 93 8.26 12.73 8.94
N PHE A 94 9.46 13.18 8.56
CA PHE A 94 10.09 12.78 7.31
C PHE A 94 10.39 11.28 7.26
N TYR A 95 10.85 10.71 8.39
CA TYR A 95 11.07 9.28 8.52
C TYR A 95 9.78 8.49 8.34
N PHE A 96 8.70 8.91 9.02
CA PHE A 96 7.38 8.30 8.89
C PHE A 96 6.86 8.34 7.46
N VAL A 97 6.88 9.51 6.82
CA VAL A 97 6.46 9.68 5.43
C VAL A 97 7.25 8.78 4.48
N SER A 98 8.57 8.71 4.67
CA SER A 98 9.44 7.85 3.85
C SER A 98 9.12 6.37 4.02
N ARG A 99 8.83 5.93 5.25
CA ARG A 99 8.38 4.56 5.54
C ARG A 99 7.05 4.23 4.88
N ILE A 100 6.06 5.13 4.99
CA ILE A 100 4.75 4.95 4.35
C ILE A 100 4.88 4.87 2.82
N LYS A 101 5.73 5.71 2.21
CA LYS A 101 6.01 5.63 0.75
C LYS A 101 6.57 4.27 0.36
N LEU A 102 7.57 3.78 1.10
CA LEU A 102 8.16 2.46 0.86
C LEU A 102 7.10 1.35 0.99
N MET A 103 6.23 1.44 1.99
CA MET A 103 5.14 0.48 2.17
C MET A 103 4.14 0.48 1.01
N ILE A 104 3.71 1.65 0.56
CA ILE A 104 2.79 1.78 -0.59
C ILE A 104 3.45 1.22 -1.84
N SER A 105 4.70 1.61 -2.14
CA SER A 105 5.43 1.10 -3.30
C SER A 105 5.60 -0.42 -3.26
N ALA A 106 5.99 -0.98 -2.11
CA ALA A 106 6.12 -2.43 -1.94
C ALA A 106 4.77 -3.16 -2.10
N THR A 107 3.68 -2.58 -1.57
CA THR A 107 2.32 -3.15 -1.71
C THR A 107 1.84 -3.09 -3.16
N THR A 108 2.06 -1.97 -3.86
CA THR A 108 1.71 -1.83 -5.28
C THR A 108 2.49 -2.82 -6.14
N LEU A 109 3.80 -2.95 -5.90
CA LEU A 109 4.67 -3.93 -6.55
C LEU A 109 4.14 -5.34 -6.34
N GLN A 110 3.81 -5.68 -5.09
CA GLN A 110 3.24 -6.98 -4.74
C GLN A 110 1.93 -7.24 -5.48
N LEU A 111 0.98 -6.29 -5.47
CA LEU A 111 -0.30 -6.45 -6.17
C LEU A 111 -0.08 -6.65 -7.68
N MET A 112 0.85 -5.91 -8.28
CA MET A 112 1.11 -6.02 -9.71
C MET A 112 1.85 -7.30 -10.11
N LEU A 113 2.60 -7.92 -9.20
CA LEU A 113 3.26 -9.21 -9.46
C LEU A 113 2.35 -10.39 -9.11
N VAL A 114 1.84 -10.42 -7.87
CA VAL A 114 1.11 -11.55 -7.30
C VAL A 114 -0.24 -11.73 -7.98
N PHE A 115 -0.94 -10.63 -8.27
CA PHE A 115 -2.32 -10.70 -8.75
C PHE A 115 -2.45 -11.25 -10.17
N PRO A 116 -1.64 -10.83 -11.16
CA PRO A 116 -1.63 -11.46 -12.47
C PRO A 116 -1.18 -12.92 -12.40
N LEU A 117 -0.17 -13.24 -11.59
CA LEU A 117 0.28 -14.63 -11.41
C LEU A 117 -0.85 -15.53 -10.89
N LEU A 118 -1.56 -15.11 -9.85
CA LEU A 118 -2.67 -15.89 -9.28
C LEU A 118 -3.85 -15.99 -10.24
N ARG A 119 -4.23 -14.89 -10.91
CA ARG A 119 -5.45 -14.84 -11.72
C ARG A 119 -5.28 -15.40 -13.12
N GLN A 120 -4.11 -15.21 -13.73
CA GLN A 120 -3.88 -15.48 -15.15
C GLN A 120 -3.00 -16.72 -15.35
N GLU A 121 -1.98 -16.93 -14.52
CA GLU A 121 -1.04 -18.05 -14.71
C GLU A 121 -1.45 -19.30 -13.92
N LEU A 122 -1.77 -19.15 -12.64
CA LEU A 122 -2.00 -20.28 -11.73
C LEU A 122 -3.46 -20.77 -11.71
N ARG A 123 -4.42 -19.94 -12.16
CA ARG A 123 -5.83 -20.30 -12.21
C ARG A 123 -6.12 -21.14 -13.46
N LEU A 124 -6.19 -22.45 -13.26
CA LEU A 124 -6.53 -23.42 -14.30
C LEU A 124 -8.05 -23.35 -14.55
N GLY A 125 -8.46 -22.77 -15.68
CA GLY A 125 -9.88 -22.71 -16.07
C GLY A 125 -10.38 -21.36 -16.55
N GLN A 126 -9.51 -20.51 -17.08
CA GLN A 126 -10.00 -19.41 -17.90
C GLN A 126 -10.42 -19.95 -19.27
N ASP A 127 -11.61 -19.53 -19.69
CA ASP A 127 -12.18 -19.82 -20.99
C ASP A 127 -11.15 -19.53 -22.09
N PRO A 128 -10.77 -20.51 -22.94
CA PRO A 128 -9.78 -20.32 -23.99
C PRO A 128 -10.17 -19.20 -24.97
N SER A 129 -11.46 -18.85 -25.05
CA SER A 129 -11.95 -17.69 -25.82
C SER A 129 -11.57 -16.33 -25.21
N ARG A 130 -11.38 -16.24 -23.88
CA ARG A 130 -10.92 -15.03 -23.18
C ARG A 130 -9.40 -14.92 -23.12
N LEU A 131 -8.70 -16.05 -23.19
CA LEU A 131 -7.26 -16.15 -23.40
C LEU A 131 -6.94 -15.96 -24.89
N GLY A 132 -7.28 -14.79 -25.45
CA GLY A 132 -6.85 -14.44 -26.82
C GLY A 132 -5.35 -14.68 -26.98
N LYS A 133 -4.93 -15.20 -28.17
CA LYS A 133 -3.56 -15.60 -28.56
C LYS A 133 -2.46 -14.95 -27.71
N ARG A 134 -2.17 -15.53 -26.54
CA ARG A 134 -1.10 -15.03 -25.67
C ARG A 134 0.22 -15.44 -26.31
N LYS A 135 1.12 -14.46 -26.49
CA LYS A 135 2.41 -14.66 -27.15
C LYS A 135 3.34 -15.63 -26.39
N TYR A 136 3.12 -15.81 -25.09
CA TYR A 136 3.89 -16.70 -24.22
C TYR A 136 2.94 -17.48 -23.30
N PRO A 137 2.51 -18.69 -23.69
CA PRO A 137 1.69 -19.54 -22.85
C PRO A 137 2.57 -20.25 -21.81
N CYS A 138 2.82 -19.62 -20.65
CA CYS A 138 3.46 -20.35 -19.53
C CYS A 138 2.56 -21.49 -19.01
N ALA A 139 1.23 -21.35 -19.14
CA ALA A 139 0.26 -22.35 -18.72
C ALA A 139 0.41 -23.74 -19.37
N SER A 140 0.93 -23.84 -20.61
CA SER A 140 1.03 -25.14 -21.29
C SER A 140 2.14 -26.02 -20.74
N GLU A 141 3.22 -25.43 -20.23
CA GLU A 141 4.30 -26.17 -19.55
C GLU A 141 3.88 -26.58 -18.14
N PHE A 142 3.10 -25.73 -17.45
CA PHE A 142 2.52 -26.04 -16.15
C PHE A 142 1.50 -27.18 -16.17
N LEU A 143 0.76 -27.31 -17.28
CA LEU A 143 -0.15 -28.45 -17.49
C LEU A 143 0.61 -29.77 -17.66
N LYS A 144 1.80 -29.74 -18.26
CA LYS A 144 2.63 -30.94 -18.48
C LYS A 144 3.32 -31.41 -17.20
N CYS A 145 3.74 -30.48 -16.34
CA CYS A 145 4.48 -30.78 -15.11
C CYS A 145 3.84 -30.08 -13.90
N PRO A 146 2.98 -30.76 -13.13
CA PRO A 146 2.34 -30.18 -11.95
C PRO A 146 3.35 -29.76 -10.86
N GLU A 147 4.58 -30.31 -10.86
CA GLU A 147 5.62 -29.87 -9.93
C GLU A 147 5.99 -28.38 -10.09
N ASN A 148 5.97 -27.86 -11.32
CA ASN A 148 6.33 -26.47 -11.58
C ASN A 148 5.31 -25.49 -10.96
N ILE A 149 4.02 -25.85 -10.97
CA ILE A 149 2.96 -25.07 -10.29
C ILE A 149 3.20 -25.06 -8.79
N VAL A 150 3.56 -26.21 -8.23
CA VAL A 150 3.86 -26.36 -6.80
C VAL A 150 5.03 -25.46 -6.40
N VAL A 151 6.14 -25.50 -7.14
CA VAL A 151 7.33 -24.69 -6.88
C VAL A 151 7.00 -23.20 -7.00
N LEU A 152 6.31 -22.78 -8.06
CA LEU A 152 5.94 -21.39 -8.26
C LEU A 152 5.00 -20.88 -7.16
N TYR A 153 3.98 -21.65 -6.81
CA TYR A 153 3.03 -21.27 -5.76
C TYR A 153 3.69 -21.21 -4.39
N ARG A 154 4.61 -22.14 -4.06
CA ARG A 154 5.36 -22.10 -2.80
C ARG A 154 6.29 -20.90 -2.73
N SER A 155 6.97 -20.57 -3.83
CA SER A 155 7.81 -19.38 -3.92
C SER A 155 6.98 -18.12 -3.69
N LEU A 156 5.80 -18.04 -4.33
CA LEU A 156 4.85 -16.94 -4.13
C LEU A 156 4.37 -16.87 -2.68
N GLN A 157 4.07 -18.01 -2.06
CA GLN A 157 3.67 -18.08 -0.66
C GLN A 157 4.76 -17.53 0.26
N VAL A 158 6.03 -17.90 0.06
CA VAL A 158 7.15 -17.37 0.86
C VAL A 158 7.25 -15.85 0.72
N VAL A 159 7.21 -15.34 -0.51
CA VAL A 159 7.26 -13.89 -0.77
C VAL A 159 6.10 -13.15 -0.10
N VAL A 160 4.87 -13.67 -0.22
CA VAL A 160 3.71 -13.03 0.40
C VAL A 160 3.75 -13.14 1.92
N THR A 161 4.23 -14.24 2.49
CA THR A 161 4.37 -14.42 3.94
C THR A 161 5.40 -13.46 4.53
N ASP A 162 6.58 -13.31 3.90
CA ASP A 162 7.61 -12.36 4.33
C ASP A 162 7.10 -10.91 4.32
N MET A 163 6.38 -10.55 3.25
CA MET A 163 5.70 -9.26 3.15
C MET A 163 4.64 -9.10 4.24
N CYS A 164 3.78 -10.09 4.45
CA CYS A 164 2.76 -10.05 5.51
C CYS A 164 3.38 -9.94 6.90
N TYR A 165 4.54 -10.54 7.15
CA TYR A 165 5.25 -10.37 8.41
C TYR A 165 5.73 -8.91 8.59
N THR A 166 6.36 -8.37 7.55
CA THR A 166 6.86 -6.98 7.56
C THR A 166 5.72 -5.97 7.72
N PHE A 167 4.63 -6.14 6.98
CA PHE A 167 3.47 -5.26 7.03
C PHE A 167 2.62 -5.48 8.29
N GLY A 168 2.50 -6.72 8.75
CA GLY A 168 1.70 -7.11 9.92
C GLY A 168 2.16 -6.39 11.19
N LEU A 169 3.47 -6.22 11.36
CA LEU A 169 4.03 -5.47 12.49
C LEU A 169 3.74 -3.96 12.40
N ALA A 170 3.57 -3.42 11.20
CA ALA A 170 3.28 -2.01 10.97
C ALA A 170 1.78 -1.66 11.03
N ILE A 171 0.88 -2.64 10.89
CA ILE A 171 -0.57 -2.42 10.87
C ILE A 171 -1.08 -1.83 12.19
N PRO A 172 -0.83 -2.43 13.38
CA PRO A 172 -1.33 -1.87 14.63
C PRO A 172 -0.89 -0.42 14.92
N PRO A 173 0.39 -0.03 14.77
CA PRO A 173 0.78 1.35 15.02
C PRO A 173 0.18 2.32 13.99
N ILE A 174 0.05 1.92 12.71
CA ILE A 174 -0.61 2.76 11.70
C ILE A 174 -2.10 2.93 12.06
N GLN A 175 -2.79 1.86 12.42
CA GLN A 175 -4.19 1.91 12.83
C GLN A 175 -4.40 2.79 14.07
N ALA A 176 -3.52 2.68 15.07
CA ALA A 176 -3.56 3.53 16.25
C ALA A 176 -3.36 5.02 15.90
N VAL A 177 -2.38 5.35 15.06
CA VAL A 177 -2.12 6.73 14.62
C VAL A 177 -3.29 7.28 13.81
N LEU A 178 -3.78 6.52 12.82
CA LEU A 178 -4.91 6.94 12.00
C LEU A 178 -6.18 7.11 12.84
N GLY A 179 -6.46 6.20 13.76
CA GLY A 179 -7.58 6.28 14.69
C GLY A 179 -7.49 7.53 15.57
N GLN A 180 -6.32 7.81 16.14
CA GLN A 180 -6.11 9.01 16.96
C GLN A 180 -6.27 10.30 16.14
N ILE A 181 -5.79 10.34 14.90
CA ILE A 181 -5.98 11.50 14.00
C ILE A 181 -7.47 11.74 13.74
N VAL A 182 -8.24 10.69 13.47
CA VAL A 182 -9.69 10.78 13.24
C VAL A 182 -10.42 11.28 14.49
N ILE A 183 -10.14 10.70 15.66
CA ILE A 183 -10.77 11.09 16.93
C ILE A 183 -10.42 12.54 17.29
N SER A 184 -9.13 12.90 17.20
CA SER A 184 -8.65 14.26 17.51
C SER A 184 -9.30 15.30 16.61
N THR A 185 -9.49 14.96 15.33
CA THR A 185 -10.16 15.87 14.39
C THR A 185 -11.63 16.01 14.68
N ALA A 186 -12.33 14.90 14.94
CA ALA A 186 -13.75 14.95 15.28
C ALA A 186 -13.96 15.85 16.52
N TYR A 187 -13.09 15.73 17.53
CA TYR A 187 -13.09 16.58 18.70
C TYR A 187 -12.85 18.06 18.36
N LEU A 188 -11.82 18.36 17.55
CA LEU A 188 -11.53 19.73 17.11
C LEU A 188 -12.66 20.35 16.28
N LEU A 189 -13.36 19.56 15.46
CA LEU A 189 -14.53 20.01 14.69
C LEU A 189 -15.70 20.39 15.60
N ILE A 190 -15.97 19.57 16.63
CA ILE A 190 -17.06 19.81 17.58
C ILE A 190 -16.80 21.07 18.41
N ILE A 191 -15.58 21.24 18.92
CA ILE A 191 -15.22 22.41 19.75
C ILE A 191 -15.06 23.67 18.89
N GLY A 192 -14.34 23.57 17.78
CA GLY A 192 -14.10 24.71 16.88
C GLY A 192 -15.36 25.28 16.24
N GLY A 193 -16.43 24.49 16.15
CA GLY A 193 -17.74 24.97 15.71
C GLY A 193 -18.46 25.88 16.71
N LYS A 194 -18.10 25.84 18.00
CA LYS A 194 -18.81 26.55 19.06
C LYS A 194 -18.26 27.98 19.30
N ASP A 195 -16.97 28.19 19.09
CA ASP A 195 -16.28 29.44 19.48
C ASP A 195 -16.12 30.48 18.36
N GLY A 196 -16.79 30.31 17.21
CA GLY A 196 -16.73 31.27 16.10
C GLY A 196 -15.35 31.30 15.43
N ALA A 197 -15.23 30.56 14.33
CA ALA A 197 -14.01 30.26 13.56
C ALA A 197 -12.93 31.37 13.51
N ASN A 198 -12.01 31.33 14.47
CA ASN A 198 -10.75 32.07 14.45
C ASN A 198 -9.95 31.63 13.19
N PRO A 199 -9.37 32.52 12.37
CA PRO A 199 -8.67 32.16 11.13
C PRO A 199 -7.58 31.07 11.27
N ARG A 200 -6.94 30.95 12.45
CA ARG A 200 -6.03 29.83 12.76
C ARG A 200 -6.71 28.46 12.73
N SER A 201 -7.95 28.36 13.20
CA SER A 201 -8.72 27.12 13.17
C SER A 201 -9.05 26.70 11.73
N ARG A 202 -9.14 27.65 10.78
CA ARG A 202 -9.46 27.35 9.38
C ARG A 202 -8.33 26.58 8.68
N MET A 203 -7.07 26.93 8.91
CA MET A 203 -5.93 26.23 8.30
C MET A 203 -5.81 24.80 8.84
N THR A 204 -5.94 24.64 10.15
CA THR A 204 -6.00 23.32 10.79
C THR A 204 -7.17 22.50 10.23
N LEU A 205 -8.35 23.10 10.10
CA LEU A 205 -9.53 22.42 9.56
C LEU A 205 -9.34 21.98 8.11
N VAL A 206 -8.72 22.80 7.25
CA VAL A 206 -8.40 22.43 5.85
C VAL A 206 -7.41 21.25 5.80
N ILE A 207 -6.34 21.29 6.60
CA ILE A 207 -5.36 20.19 6.67
C ILE A 207 -6.05 18.90 7.13
N LEU A 208 -6.90 18.99 8.15
CA LEU A 208 -7.61 17.85 8.69
C LEU A 208 -8.65 17.29 7.71
N PHE A 209 -9.41 18.15 7.04
CA PHE A 209 -10.39 17.74 6.02
C PHE A 209 -9.75 17.12 4.77
N GLY A 210 -8.52 17.52 4.41
CA GLY A 210 -7.81 16.89 3.31
C GLY A 210 -7.15 15.57 3.71
N THR A 211 -6.49 15.56 4.87
CA THR A 211 -5.65 14.42 5.30
C THR A 211 -6.49 13.22 5.71
N ILE A 212 -7.62 13.42 6.40
CA ILE A 212 -8.40 12.31 6.94
C ILE A 212 -9.09 11.47 5.87
N PRO A 213 -9.86 12.04 4.92
CA PRO A 213 -10.47 11.26 3.86
C PRO A 213 -9.41 10.53 3.03
N PHE A 214 -8.25 11.16 2.81
CA PHE A 214 -7.13 10.51 2.14
C PHE A 214 -6.58 9.32 2.93
N CYS A 215 -6.37 9.47 4.24
CA CYS A 215 -5.95 8.38 5.12
C CYS A 215 -6.97 7.23 5.16
N ILE A 216 -8.27 7.54 5.32
CA ILE A 216 -9.33 6.53 5.33
C ILE A 216 -9.43 5.83 3.97
N ALA A 217 -9.39 6.57 2.87
CA ALA A 217 -9.46 6.02 1.52
C ALA A 217 -8.26 5.12 1.23
N SER A 218 -7.04 5.58 1.52
CA SER A 218 -5.82 4.79 1.32
C SER A 218 -5.83 3.50 2.17
N TRP A 219 -6.24 3.60 3.44
CA TRP A 219 -6.41 2.44 4.31
C TRP A 219 -7.45 1.45 3.78
N THR A 220 -8.62 1.94 3.36
CA THR A 220 -9.70 1.11 2.82
C THR A 220 -9.28 0.41 1.53
N ILE A 221 -8.57 1.12 0.64
CA ILE A 221 -8.01 0.54 -0.59
C ILE A 221 -7.05 -0.58 -0.24
N MET A 222 -6.14 -0.36 0.72
CA MET A 222 -5.18 -1.38 1.14
C MET A 222 -5.86 -2.63 1.69
N LEU A 223 -6.85 -2.49 2.57
CA LEU A 223 -7.64 -3.61 3.10
C LEU A 223 -8.41 -4.34 1.99
N THR A 224 -9.00 -3.59 1.05
CA THR A 224 -9.71 -4.15 -0.11
C THR A 224 -8.76 -4.97 -0.98
N CYS A 225 -7.56 -4.44 -1.25
CA CYS A 225 -6.51 -5.13 -1.99
C CYS A 225 -6.08 -6.42 -1.28
N ALA A 226 -5.90 -6.39 0.04
CA ALA A 226 -5.59 -7.59 0.83
C ALA A 226 -6.70 -8.65 0.72
N GLY A 227 -7.97 -8.24 0.86
CA GLY A 227 -9.13 -9.13 0.68
C GLY A 227 -9.22 -9.71 -0.73
N MET A 228 -8.95 -8.90 -1.76
CA MET A 228 -8.92 -9.35 -3.15
C MET A 228 -7.79 -10.34 -3.43
N MET A 229 -6.61 -10.15 -2.83
CA MET A 229 -5.51 -11.13 -2.91
C MET A 229 -5.90 -12.44 -2.26
N TYR A 230 -6.46 -12.40 -1.04
CA TYR A 230 -6.94 -13.59 -0.35
C TYR A 230 -7.99 -14.36 -1.17
N LYS A 231 -8.98 -13.65 -1.70
CA LYS A 231 -10.01 -14.24 -2.57
C LYS A 231 -9.39 -14.86 -3.82
N SER A 232 -8.46 -14.16 -4.49
CA SER A 232 -7.81 -14.66 -5.70
C SER A 232 -6.94 -15.90 -5.44
N ALA A 233 -6.24 -15.94 -4.30
CA ALA A 233 -5.48 -17.12 -3.87
C ALA A 233 -6.41 -18.31 -3.57
N THR A 234 -7.55 -18.06 -2.92
CA THR A 234 -8.56 -19.09 -2.62
C THR A 234 -9.19 -19.64 -3.90
N ASP A 235 -9.60 -18.76 -4.81
CA ASP A 235 -10.13 -19.13 -6.12
C ASP A 235 -9.12 -19.95 -6.93
N CYS A 236 -7.84 -19.58 -6.88
CA CYS A 236 -6.75 -20.32 -7.50
C CYS A 236 -6.65 -21.75 -6.95
N ILE A 237 -6.62 -21.93 -5.63
CA ILE A 237 -6.59 -23.26 -4.98
C ILE A 237 -7.84 -24.08 -5.34
N ILE A 238 -9.02 -23.45 -5.39
CA ILE A 238 -10.27 -24.11 -5.75
C ILE A 238 -10.24 -24.54 -7.23
N SER A 239 -9.66 -23.74 -8.13
CA SER A 239 -9.54 -24.09 -9.56
C SER A 239 -8.78 -25.40 -9.79
N TRP A 240 -7.81 -25.72 -8.91
CA TRP A 240 -7.09 -26.99 -8.95
C TRP A 240 -7.94 -28.19 -8.50
N ARG A 241 -9.01 -27.96 -7.71
CA ARG A 241 -9.96 -28.98 -7.29
C ARG A 241 -10.89 -29.40 -8.42
N THR A 242 -11.48 -28.42 -9.09
CA THR A 242 -12.65 -28.60 -9.95
C THR A 242 -12.31 -29.24 -11.29
N GLY A 243 -11.06 -29.67 -11.50
CA GLY A 243 -10.67 -30.48 -12.65
C GLY A 243 -10.58 -29.70 -13.97
N TRP A 244 -10.71 -28.37 -13.93
CA TRP A 244 -10.56 -27.52 -15.12
C TRP A 244 -9.19 -27.68 -15.79
N ALA A 245 -8.19 -28.10 -15.02
CA ALA A 245 -6.86 -28.42 -15.49
C ALA A 245 -6.78 -29.66 -16.40
N HIS A 246 -7.85 -30.47 -16.55
CA HIS A 246 -7.82 -31.74 -17.29
C HIS A 246 -6.52 -32.52 -17.03
N TRP A 247 -6.23 -32.77 -15.75
CA TRP A 247 -5.07 -33.58 -15.40
C TRP A 247 -5.22 -34.95 -16.06
N ASP A 248 -4.47 -35.20 -17.13
CA ASP A 248 -4.60 -36.40 -17.96
C ASP A 248 -4.37 -37.67 -17.11
N CYS A 249 -3.47 -37.60 -16.13
CA CYS A 249 -3.09 -38.72 -15.28
C CYS A 249 -3.77 -38.71 -13.89
N ALA A 250 -4.23 -39.89 -13.45
CA ALA A 250 -4.74 -40.08 -12.08
C ALA A 250 -3.67 -39.82 -11.00
N LYS A 251 -2.39 -40.04 -11.33
CA LYS A 251 -1.25 -39.76 -10.44
C LYS A 251 -1.17 -38.26 -10.11
N ASP A 252 -1.31 -37.41 -11.12
CA ASP A 252 -1.21 -35.96 -10.97
C ASP A 252 -2.41 -35.39 -10.21
N ARG A 253 -3.61 -35.92 -10.45
CA ARG A 253 -4.80 -35.62 -9.64
C ARG A 253 -4.58 -35.93 -8.16
N LYS A 254 -4.01 -37.10 -7.86
CA LYS A 254 -3.70 -37.51 -6.47
C LYS A 254 -2.61 -36.62 -5.86
N TYR A 255 -1.58 -36.28 -6.62
CA TYR A 255 -0.50 -35.39 -6.20
C TYR A 255 -1.04 -33.99 -5.88
N MET A 256 -1.77 -33.36 -6.80
CA MET A 256 -2.35 -32.03 -6.60
C MET A 256 -3.39 -32.00 -5.48
N SER A 257 -4.17 -33.07 -5.30
CA SER A 257 -5.10 -33.19 -4.16
C SER A 257 -4.37 -33.20 -2.81
N LYS A 258 -3.23 -33.90 -2.72
CA LYS A 258 -2.37 -33.87 -1.52
C LYS A 258 -1.74 -32.49 -1.32
N PHE A 259 -1.17 -31.91 -2.38
CA PHE A 259 -0.56 -30.59 -2.32
C PHE A 259 -1.54 -29.52 -1.84
N ARG A 260 -2.75 -29.50 -2.40
CA ARG A 260 -3.82 -28.58 -2.00
C ARG A 260 -4.16 -28.69 -0.52
N LYS A 261 -4.22 -29.91 0.04
CA LYS A 261 -4.44 -30.11 1.48
C LYS A 261 -3.30 -29.55 2.33
N SER A 262 -2.07 -29.52 1.80
CA SER A 262 -0.90 -28.91 2.43
C SER A 262 -0.87 -27.38 2.26
N CYS A 263 -1.48 -26.84 1.19
CA CYS A 263 -1.65 -25.41 1.01
C CYS A 263 -2.72 -24.88 1.95
N LYS A 264 -2.30 -24.42 3.13
CA LYS A 264 -3.15 -23.52 3.92
C LYS A 264 -3.35 -22.23 3.10
N PRO A 265 -4.58 -21.69 3.02
CA PRO A 265 -4.78 -20.35 2.49
C PRO A 265 -3.84 -19.41 3.24
N ILE A 266 -3.13 -18.56 2.52
CA ILE A 266 -2.00 -17.73 3.01
C ILE A 266 -2.35 -16.94 4.30
N TYR A 267 -3.64 -16.75 4.60
CA TYR A 267 -4.13 -15.93 5.70
C TYR A 267 -4.86 -16.69 6.82
N LYS A 268 -5.03 -18.02 6.74
CA LYS A 268 -6.01 -18.70 7.61
C LYS A 268 -5.56 -18.89 9.07
N ASN A 269 -4.26 -18.87 9.37
CA ASN A 269 -3.80 -19.29 10.71
C ASN A 269 -2.97 -18.26 11.50
N ASP A 270 -2.24 -17.33 10.87
CA ASP A 270 -1.33 -16.44 11.65
C ASP A 270 -1.61 -14.94 11.45
N VAL A 271 -2.27 -14.54 10.35
CA VAL A 271 -2.57 -13.12 10.07
C VAL A 271 -3.96 -12.71 10.56
N HIS A 272 -4.89 -13.66 10.73
CA HIS A 272 -6.22 -13.35 11.28
C HIS A 272 -6.15 -12.85 12.73
N ILE A 273 -5.19 -13.36 13.51
CA ILE A 273 -4.94 -12.95 14.89
C ILE A 273 -4.25 -11.57 14.97
N ILE A 274 -3.50 -11.18 13.94
CA ILE A 274 -2.70 -9.94 13.96
C ILE A 274 -3.42 -8.78 13.26
N CYS A 275 -4.28 -9.05 12.28
CA CYS A 275 -4.90 -8.00 11.45
C CYS A 275 -6.42 -7.80 11.64
N PHE A 276 -7.14 -8.69 12.32
CA PHE A 276 -8.61 -8.62 12.41
C PHE A 276 -9.20 -8.70 13.82
N ASP A 277 -8.38 -8.93 14.86
CA ASP A 277 -8.81 -8.90 16.27
C ASP A 277 -8.49 -7.56 16.97
N VAL A 278 -8.35 -6.46 16.21
CA VAL A 278 -8.17 -5.08 16.72
C VAL A 278 -9.24 -4.13 16.18
#